data_AF-A0A0Q6V0E2-F1
#
_entry.id   AF-A0A0Q6V0E2-F1
#
_cell.length_a   1.000
_cell.length_b   1.000
_cell.length_c   1.000
_cell.angle_alpha   90.00
_cell.angle_beta   90.00
_cell.angle_gamma   90.00
#
_symmetry.space_group_name_H-M   'P 1'
#
loop_
_entity.id
_entity.type
_entity.pdbx_description
1 polymer ?
#
loop_
_entity_poly.entity_id
_entity_poly.type
_entity_poly.pdbx_seq_one_letter_code
_entity_poly.pdbx_strand_id
1 'polypeptide(L)'
;MTWAIDLVQRDPGVAQWDWIIDFRGAFDDDAEVSHLSRLAAVFPPVENPAWSLLISRDPYLYLLAQAMDGLFPNRKHLVVTTPDEADLALRRVRGATA
;
A
#
# COMPACT_ATOMS: atom_id res chain seq x y z
N MET A 1 3.86 -8.28 11.94
CA MET A 1 2.52 -8.15 11.31
C MET A 1 1.37 -7.92 12.29
N THR A 2 1.35 -8.53 13.48
CA THR A 2 0.23 -8.41 14.45
C THR A 2 -0.16 -6.95 14.73
N TRP A 3 0.83 -6.07 14.88
CA TRP A 3 0.59 -4.64 15.15
C TRP A 3 -0.24 -3.93 14.05
N ALA A 4 -0.10 -4.33 12.78
CA ALA A 4 -0.81 -3.70 11.67
C ALA A 4 -2.27 -4.12 11.66
N ILE A 5 -2.54 -5.38 11.99
CA ILE A 5 -3.91 -5.89 12.19
C ILE A 5 -4.55 -5.17 13.39
N ASP A 6 -3.83 -5.08 14.51
CA ASP A 6 -4.31 -4.39 15.72
C ASP A 6 -4.56 -2.89 15.46
N LEU A 7 -3.81 -2.26 14.56
CA LEU A 7 -4.03 -0.88 14.15
C LEU A 7 -5.34 -0.75 13.37
N VAL A 8 -5.52 -1.53 12.31
CA VAL A 8 -6.70 -1.49 11.45
C VAL A 8 -7.98 -1.80 12.23
N GLN A 9 -7.92 -2.72 13.19
CA GLN A 9 -9.07 -3.04 14.05
C GLN A 9 -9.43 -1.92 15.03
N ARG A 10 -8.43 -1.20 15.56
CA ARG A 10 -8.65 -0.07 16.49
C ARG A 10 -9.07 1.20 15.77
N ASP A 11 -8.59 1.42 14.55
CA ASP A 11 -8.95 2.56 13.72
C ASP A 11 -9.19 2.10 12.28
N PRO A 12 -10.42 1.70 11.94
CA PRO A 12 -10.77 1.30 10.58
C PRO A 12 -10.60 2.42 9.54
N GLY A 13 -10.55 3.68 9.98
CA GLY A 13 -10.39 4.85 9.10
C GLY A 13 -9.05 4.86 8.37
N VAL A 14 -8.01 4.22 8.93
CA VAL A 14 -6.70 4.08 8.29
C VAL A 14 -6.78 3.38 6.93
N ALA A 15 -7.80 2.54 6.72
CA ALA A 15 -8.03 1.87 5.45
C ALA A 15 -8.45 2.82 4.33
N GLN A 16 -8.94 4.02 4.67
CA GLN A 16 -9.36 5.04 3.71
C GLN A 16 -8.21 5.93 3.25
N TRP A 17 -7.03 5.82 3.88
CA TRP A 17 -5.91 6.73 3.62
C TRP A 17 -5.16 6.38 2.34
N ASP A 18 -4.57 7.41 1.73
CA ASP A 18 -3.50 7.22 0.77
C ASP A 18 -2.18 7.00 1.53
N TRP A 19 -1.47 5.94 1.18
CA TRP A 19 -0.21 5.56 1.83
C TRP A 19 0.98 5.82 0.91
N ILE A 20 2.05 6.38 1.48
CA ILE A 20 3.39 6.35 0.88
C ILE A 20 4.25 5.51 1.81
N ILE A 21 4.76 4.39 1.31
CA ILE A 21 5.44 3.37 2.11
C ILE A 21 6.84 3.18 1.55
N ASP A 22 7.86 3.37 2.38
CA ASP A 22 9.24 3.14 2.00
C ASP A 22 9.60 1.65 2.18
N PHE A 23 9.76 0.95 1.07
CA PHE A 23 10.15 -0.47 1.04
C PHE A 23 11.68 -0.64 0.89
N ARG A 24 12.45 0.46 0.76
CA ARG A 24 13.90 0.38 0.64
C ARG A 24 14.49 -0.08 1.97
N GLY A 25 15.07 -1.28 1.98
CA GLY A 25 15.65 -1.88 3.19
C GLY A 25 14.61 -2.51 4.14
N ALA A 26 13.36 -2.66 3.72
CA ALA A 26 12.29 -3.25 4.53
C ALA A 26 12.26 -4.80 4.49
N PHE A 27 13.28 -5.45 3.92
CA PHE A 27 13.31 -6.89 3.66
C PHE A 27 14.06 -7.72 4.71
N ASP A 28 14.39 -7.15 5.87
CA ASP A 28 15.10 -7.89 6.93
C ASP A 28 14.20 -8.93 7.65
N ASP A 29 12.88 -8.90 7.43
CA ASP A 29 11.93 -9.88 7.97
C ASP A 29 11.23 -10.67 6.84
N ASP A 30 11.00 -11.96 7.10
CA ASP A 30 10.31 -12.93 6.23
C ASP A 30 8.83 -12.54 5.99
N ALA A 31 8.60 -11.50 5.20
CA ALA A 31 7.27 -11.10 4.75
C ALA A 31 6.76 -12.10 3.70
N GLU A 32 6.18 -13.21 4.16
CA GLU A 32 5.48 -14.16 3.31
C GLU A 32 4.22 -13.57 2.65
N VAL A 33 3.82 -14.10 1.50
CA VAL A 33 2.52 -13.80 0.88
C VAL A 33 1.34 -14.08 1.83
N SER A 34 1.49 -15.09 2.70
CA SER A 34 0.51 -15.46 3.72
C SER A 34 0.20 -14.30 4.69
N HIS A 35 1.19 -13.43 4.93
CA HIS A 35 1.05 -12.24 5.74
C HIS A 35 0.11 -11.21 5.10
N LEU A 36 0.27 -10.95 3.80
CA LEU A 36 -0.59 -10.02 3.06
C LEU A 36 -2.05 -10.49 3.04
N SER A 37 -2.29 -11.79 2.86
CA SER A 37 -3.65 -12.33 2.89
C SER A 37 -4.32 -12.16 4.26
N ARG A 38 -3.58 -12.34 5.36
CA ARG A 38 -4.11 -12.13 6.72
C ARG A 38 -4.44 -10.66 6.98
N LEU A 39 -3.59 -9.73 6.52
CA LEU A 39 -3.88 -8.30 6.63
C LEU A 39 -5.09 -7.91 5.77
N ALA A 40 -5.15 -8.38 4.53
CA ALA A 40 -6.26 -8.11 3.61
C ALA A 40 -7.61 -8.59 4.17
N ALA A 41 -7.64 -9.74 4.83
CA ALA A 41 -8.86 -10.30 5.43
C ALA A 41 -9.47 -9.42 6.54
N VAL A 42 -8.67 -8.58 7.19
CA VAL A 42 -9.15 -7.65 8.24
C VAL A 42 -9.22 -6.20 7.76
N PHE A 43 -8.74 -5.92 6.55
CA PHE A 43 -8.75 -4.58 5.99
C PHE A 43 -10.16 -4.26 5.50
N PRO A 44 -10.85 -3.26 6.08
CA PRO A 44 -12.20 -2.95 5.66
C PRO A 44 -12.20 -2.42 4.21
N PRO A 45 -13.29 -2.64 3.47
CA PRO A 45 -13.40 -2.13 2.11
C PRO A 45 -13.30 -0.61 2.09
N VAL A 46 -12.65 -0.09 1.05
CA VAL A 46 -12.50 1.35 0.87
C VAL A 46 -13.72 1.91 0.16
N GLU A 47 -14.34 2.95 0.73
CA GLU A 47 -15.54 3.58 0.16
C GLU A 47 -15.20 4.43 -1.08
N ASN A 48 -14.04 5.09 -1.03
CA ASN A 48 -13.49 5.89 -2.11
C ASN A 48 -12.20 5.25 -2.62
N PRO A 49 -11.84 5.36 -3.91
CA PRO A 49 -10.58 4.81 -4.40
C PRO A 49 -9.40 5.34 -3.58
N ALA A 50 -8.59 4.45 -2.98
CA ALA A 50 -7.38 4.79 -2.24
C ALA A 50 -6.12 4.26 -2.91
N TRP A 51 -4.98 4.86 -2.61
CA TRP A 51 -3.71 4.56 -3.24
C TRP A 51 -2.65 4.17 -2.20
N SER A 52 -1.80 3.23 -2.57
CA SER A 52 -0.59 2.89 -1.83
C SER A 52 0.60 2.99 -2.76
N LEU A 53 1.53 3.88 -2.45
CA LEU A 53 2.73 4.10 -3.24
C LEU A 53 3.91 3.46 -2.51
N LEU A 54 4.50 2.44 -3.13
CA LEU A 54 5.58 1.64 -2.59
C LEU A 54 6.90 2.16 -3.17
N ILE A 55 7.73 2.78 -2.34
CA ILE A 55 9.03 3.29 -2.76
C ILE A 55 10.04 2.15 -2.74
N SER A 56 10.54 1.74 -3.90
CA SER A 56 11.55 0.69 -4.02
C SER A 56 12.34 0.80 -5.32
N ARG A 57 13.53 0.19 -5.33
CA ARG A 57 14.32 -0.03 -6.55
C ARG A 57 14.30 -1.50 -7.01
N ASP A 58 13.58 -2.35 -6.29
CA ASP A 58 13.41 -3.76 -6.67
C ASP A 58 12.57 -3.84 -7.95
N PRO A 59 13.12 -4.36 -9.05
CA PRO A 59 12.41 -4.47 -10.31
C PRO A 59 11.25 -5.47 -10.26
N TYR A 60 11.10 -6.29 -9.21
CA TYR A 60 10.03 -7.28 -9.10
C TYR A 60 8.88 -6.85 -8.19
N LEU A 61 9.01 -5.74 -7.45
CA LEU A 61 7.99 -5.31 -6.50
C LEU A 61 6.65 -4.95 -7.18
N TYR A 62 6.67 -4.63 -8.49
CA TYR A 62 5.42 -4.40 -9.24
C TYR A 62 4.52 -5.65 -9.28
N LEU A 63 5.09 -6.86 -9.25
CA LEU A 63 4.32 -8.11 -9.20
C LEU A 63 3.59 -8.23 -7.86
N LEU A 64 4.24 -7.82 -6.77
CA LEU A 64 3.61 -7.77 -5.46
C LEU A 64 2.49 -6.72 -5.44
N ALA A 65 2.74 -5.53 -5.98
CA ALA A 65 1.72 -4.48 -6.09
C ALA A 65 0.49 -4.97 -6.88
N GLN A 66 0.68 -5.69 -7.99
CA GLN A 66 -0.40 -6.31 -8.75
C GLN A 66 -1.16 -7.39 -7.96
N ALA A 67 -0.47 -8.20 -7.17
CA ALA A 67 -1.12 -9.17 -6.29
C ALA A 67 -1.96 -8.45 -5.20
N MET A 68 -1.43 -7.36 -4.63
CA MET A 68 -2.12 -6.55 -3.63
C MET A 68 -3.38 -5.87 -4.20
N ASP A 69 -3.37 -5.42 -5.46
CA ASP A 69 -4.58 -4.91 -6.14
C ASP A 69 -5.74 -5.91 -6.14
N GLY A 70 -5.47 -7.22 -6.14
CA GLY A 70 -6.49 -8.26 -6.03
C GLY A 70 -6.93 -8.55 -4.59
N LEU A 71 -6.09 -8.23 -3.61
CA LEU A 71 -6.35 -8.48 -2.18
C LEU A 71 -7.05 -7.32 -1.47
N PHE A 72 -6.88 -6.08 -1.93
CA PHE A 72 -7.45 -4.88 -1.31
C PHE A 72 -8.42 -4.19 -2.28
N PRO A 73 -9.73 -4.50 -2.23
CA PRO A 73 -10.73 -3.89 -3.10
C PRO A 73 -10.75 -2.36 -3.00
N ASN A 74 -10.92 -1.69 -4.15
CA ASN A 74 -10.89 -0.23 -4.27
C ASN A 74 -9.59 0.46 -3.83
N ARG A 75 -8.51 -0.31 -3.61
CA ARG A 75 -7.16 0.22 -3.37
C ARG A 75 -6.23 -0.16 -4.53
N LYS A 76 -5.47 0.82 -5.01
CA LYS A 76 -4.45 0.62 -6.06
C LYS A 76 -3.05 0.80 -5.54
N HIS A 77 -2.14 -0.06 -5.98
CA HIS A 77 -0.75 -0.08 -5.55
C HIS A 77 0.17 0.31 -6.70
N LEU A 78 1.00 1.34 -6.48
CA LEU A 78 1.98 1.81 -7.45
C LEU A 78 3.38 1.65 -6.87
N VAL A 79 4.33 1.22 -7.69
CA VAL A 79 5.75 1.21 -7.31
C VAL A 79 6.42 2.44 -7.91
N VAL A 80 7.14 3.18 -7.08
CA VAL A 80 7.95 4.35 -7.46
C VAL A 80 9.34 4.20 -6.86
N THR A 81 10.30 5.03 -7.29
CA THR A 81 11.70 4.88 -6.84
C THR A 81 12.12 5.89 -5.78
N THR A 82 11.37 7.00 -5.64
CA THR A 82 11.67 8.06 -4.68
C THR A 82 10.41 8.61 -3.98
N PRO A 83 10.55 9.27 -2.82
CA PRO A 83 9.45 9.99 -2.18
C PRO A 83 8.83 11.08 -3.06
N ASP A 84 9.65 11.81 -3.82
CA ASP A 84 9.18 12.88 -4.72
C ASP A 84 8.33 12.31 -5.87
N GLU A 85 8.72 11.16 -6.42
CA GLU A 85 7.92 10.44 -7.41
C GLU A 85 6.59 9.95 -6.81
N ALA A 86 6.59 9.50 -5.55
CA ALA A 86 5.37 9.14 -4.85
C ALA A 86 4.42 10.35 -4.72
N ASP A 87 4.91 11.48 -4.20
CA ASP A 87 4.09 12.68 -4.05
C ASP A 87 3.51 13.14 -5.41
N LEU A 88 4.35 13.19 -6.45
CA LEU A 88 3.91 13.56 -7.79
C LEU A 88 2.85 12.60 -8.35
N ALA A 89 3.05 11.28 -8.19
CA ALA A 89 2.10 10.28 -8.65
C ALA A 89 0.77 10.39 -7.90
N LEU A 90 0.80 10.61 -6.58
CA LEU A 90 -0.39 10.77 -5.76
C LEU A 90 -1.19 12.01 -6.17
N ARG A 91 -0.53 13.16 -6.36
CA ARG A 91 -1.17 14.38 -6.85
C ARG A 91 -1.83 14.18 -8.20
N ARG A 92 -1.16 13.49 -9.12
CA ARG A 92 -1.69 13.17 -10.45
C ARG A 92 -2.96 12.33 -10.38
N VAL A 93 -3.00 11.28 -9.56
CA VAL A 93 -4.21 10.43 -9.43
C VAL A 93 -5.34 11.12 -8.68
N ARG A 94 -5.04 12.12 -7.84
CA ARG A 94 -6.03 12.96 -7.16
C ARG A 94 -6.47 14.20 -7.96
N GLY A 95 -5.92 14.40 -9.16
CA GLY A 95 -6.27 15.56 -9.99
C GLY A 95 -5.81 16.90 -9.40
N ALA A 96 -4.88 16.88 -8.44
CA ALA A 96 -4.25 18.09 -7.91
C ALA A 96 -3.15 18.52 -8.89
N THR A 97 -3.44 19.52 -9.72
CA THR A 97 -2.40 20.22 -10.50
C THR A 97 -1.57 21.10 -9.57
N ALA A 98 -0.25 21.02 -9.73
CA ALA A 98 0.77 21.75 -8.96
C ALA A 98 0.57 23.26 -8.95
#